data_AF-A0A7S2DLU3-F1
#
_entry.id   AF-A0A7S2DLU3-F1
#
_cell.length_a   1.000
_cell.length_b   1.000
_cell.length_c   1.000
_cell.angle_alpha   90.00
_cell.angle_beta   90.00
_cell.angle_gamma   90.00
#
_symmetry.space_group_name_H-M   'P 1'
#
loop_
_entity.id
_entity.type
_entity.pdbx_description
1 polymer ?
#
loop_
_entity_poly.entity_id
_entity_poly.type
_entity_poly.pdbx_seq_one_letter_code
_entity_poly.pdbx_strand_id
1 'polypeptide(L)'
;GAKEFLHEAVNGKEPRREEAAAEVAEAPEAEKAAEPPKKKTKVDPIYTLNINGAVDKEFEGSSFKEIADAPVSALQGIAEKGRTVLRKMGVKTVRDLGKWKFYRVAKAIVNLSALEEAGKRQEGAFMNINKAMDKKHETASLQDMANLPPSALQGLAEWVDLELASIHIKTISQLGEWKFAKWAEWIVDLAEFESKGFSS
;
A
#
# COMPACT_ATOMS: atom_id res chain seq x y z
N GLY A 1 -61.16 73.05 -37.65
CA GLY A 1 -60.74 73.88 -36.50
C GLY A 1 -59.29 73.56 -36.26
N ALA A 2 -58.34 74.45 -36.53
CA ALA A 2 -58.13 75.77 -35.93
C ALA A 2 -57.77 75.66 -34.44
N LYS A 3 -56.47 75.74 -34.12
CA LYS A 3 -55.88 76.96 -33.55
C LYS A 3 -54.36 76.86 -33.49
N GLU A 4 -53.73 77.80 -34.19
CA GLU A 4 -52.37 78.30 -33.98
C GLU A 4 -52.21 78.91 -32.57
N PHE A 5 -50.97 79.14 -32.12
CA PHE A 5 -50.44 80.50 -31.88
C PHE A 5 -48.95 80.44 -31.50
N LEU A 6 -48.15 81.18 -32.26
CA LEU A 6 -46.79 81.63 -31.98
C LEU A 6 -46.78 82.81 -30.98
N HIS A 7 -45.68 82.96 -30.23
CA HIS A 7 -45.00 84.22 -29.83
C HIS A 7 -43.62 83.81 -29.26
N GLU A 8 -42.46 84.13 -29.84
CA GLU A 8 -41.73 85.42 -30.00
C GLU A 8 -40.73 85.71 -28.85
N ALA A 9 -39.44 85.67 -29.23
CA ALA A 9 -38.19 86.35 -28.81
C ALA A 9 -37.91 86.87 -27.38
N VAL A 10 -36.62 86.79 -26.99
CA VAL A 10 -35.68 87.88 -26.56
C VAL A 10 -34.44 87.19 -25.95
N ASN A 11 -33.29 87.09 -26.63
CA ASN A 11 -32.17 88.04 -26.81
C ASN A 11 -31.28 88.27 -25.56
N GLY A 12 -29.96 88.03 -25.72
CA GLY A 12 -28.92 88.83 -25.06
C GLY A 12 -27.86 88.11 -24.21
N LYS A 13 -26.71 87.76 -24.82
CA LYS A 13 -25.35 88.26 -24.51
C LYS A 13 -24.24 87.26 -24.90
N GLU A 14 -23.55 87.56 -25.99
CA GLU A 14 -22.10 87.40 -26.14
C GLU A 14 -21.42 88.74 -25.75
N PRO A 15 -20.07 88.94 -25.72
CA PRO A 15 -18.94 88.02 -25.96
C PRO A 15 -17.79 88.13 -24.93
N ARG A 16 -16.83 87.19 -24.95
CA ARG A 16 -15.39 87.56 -24.97
C ARG A 16 -14.51 86.40 -25.45
N ARG A 17 -13.65 86.73 -26.41
CA ARG A 17 -12.64 85.91 -27.08
C ARG A 17 -11.35 85.82 -26.24
N GLU A 18 -10.70 84.65 -26.31
CA GLU A 18 -9.24 84.41 -26.35
C GLU A 18 -9.10 82.94 -26.83
N GLU A 19 -8.67 82.67 -28.06
CA GLU A 19 -7.28 82.33 -28.46
C GLU A 19 -6.63 81.29 -27.54
N ALA A 20 -5.97 80.20 -27.95
CA ALA A 20 -5.68 79.53 -29.21
C ALA A 20 -4.99 78.17 -28.85
N ALA A 21 -4.83 77.28 -29.84
CA ALA A 21 -3.96 76.08 -29.88
C ALA A 21 -4.36 74.88 -28.98
N ALA A 22 -4.90 73.79 -29.52
CA ALA A 22 -4.24 72.70 -30.27
C ALA A 22 -3.83 71.54 -29.37
N GLU A 23 -4.58 70.43 -29.39
CA GLU A 23 -3.99 69.10 -29.25
C GLU A 23 -4.94 68.03 -29.81
N VAL A 24 -4.37 67.13 -30.61
CA VAL A 24 -5.04 66.03 -31.28
C VAL A 24 -5.27 64.94 -30.24
N ALA A 25 -6.53 64.59 -29.98
CA ALA A 25 -6.85 63.48 -29.08
C ALA A 25 -6.52 62.15 -29.77
N GLU A 26 -5.40 61.55 -29.35
CA GLU A 26 -5.03 60.17 -29.63
C GLU A 26 -6.00 59.22 -28.90
N ALA A 27 -6.60 58.29 -29.63
CA ALA A 27 -7.49 57.27 -29.06
C ALA A 27 -6.69 56.33 -28.14
N PRO A 28 -7.24 55.87 -27.00
CA PRO A 28 -6.51 54.98 -26.12
C PRO A 28 -6.27 53.63 -26.82
N GLU A 29 -5.00 53.26 -26.88
CA GLU A 29 -4.49 51.99 -27.38
C GLU A 29 -5.12 50.84 -26.59
N ALA A 30 -5.76 49.90 -27.29
CA ALA A 30 -6.37 48.72 -26.69
C ALA A 30 -5.30 47.88 -25.99
N GLU A 31 -5.39 47.80 -24.66
CA GLU A 31 -4.56 46.96 -23.80
C GLU A 31 -4.63 45.50 -24.27
N LYS A 32 -3.52 44.99 -24.82
CA LYS A 32 -3.36 43.55 -25.12
C LYS A 32 -3.46 42.78 -23.81
N ALA A 33 -4.61 42.14 -23.59
CA ALA A 33 -4.79 41.14 -22.55
C ALA A 33 -3.68 40.09 -22.66
N ALA A 34 -2.78 40.06 -21.68
CA ALA A 34 -1.75 39.03 -21.58
C ALA A 34 -2.43 37.67 -21.41
N GLU A 35 -2.05 36.69 -22.25
CA GLU A 35 -2.51 35.31 -22.13
C GLU A 35 -2.21 34.78 -20.71
N PRO A 36 -3.14 34.04 -20.09
CA PRO A 36 -2.91 33.45 -18.78
C PRO A 36 -1.72 32.46 -18.85
N PRO A 37 -0.88 32.39 -17.82
CA PRO A 37 0.32 31.57 -17.84
C PRO A 37 -0.06 30.10 -18.06
N LYS A 38 0.53 29.47 -19.09
CA LYS A 38 0.39 28.04 -19.36
C LYS A 38 0.69 27.26 -18.08
N LYS A 39 -0.30 26.52 -17.55
CA LYS A 39 -0.11 25.60 -16.43
C LYS A 39 1.11 24.72 -16.76
N LYS A 40 2.16 24.82 -15.93
CA LYS A 40 3.29 23.89 -16.00
C LYS A 40 2.73 22.48 -15.94
N THR A 41 2.91 21.70 -17.01
CA THR A 41 2.55 20.29 -17.02
C THR A 41 3.30 19.65 -15.85
N LYS A 42 2.57 19.17 -14.83
CA LYS A 42 3.19 18.36 -13.78
C LYS A 42 3.79 17.16 -14.50
N VAL A 43 5.11 17.03 -14.46
CA VAL A 43 5.78 15.80 -14.86
C VAL A 43 5.49 14.81 -13.74
N ASP A 44 4.82 13.70 -14.07
CA ASP A 44 4.60 12.65 -13.09
C ASP A 44 5.95 12.16 -12.55
N PRO A 45 6.09 11.99 -11.22
CA PRO A 45 7.33 11.49 -10.64
C PRO A 45 7.72 10.14 -11.26
N ILE A 46 9.02 9.94 -11.48
CA ILE A 46 9.56 8.68 -11.99
C ILE A 46 9.71 7.70 -10.82
N TYR A 47 8.93 6.64 -10.82
CA TYR A 47 9.02 5.56 -9.84
C TYR A 47 9.89 4.42 -10.35
N THR A 48 10.77 3.91 -9.48
CA THR A 48 11.71 2.82 -9.80
C THR A 48 11.48 1.56 -8.95
N LEU A 49 10.56 1.63 -7.99
CA LEU A 49 10.24 0.54 -7.07
C LEU A 49 9.70 -0.68 -7.83
N ASN A 50 10.21 -1.88 -7.50
CA ASN A 50 9.68 -3.15 -7.99
C ASN A 50 10.10 -4.31 -7.07
N ILE A 51 9.41 -5.45 -7.21
CA ILE A 51 9.75 -6.72 -6.54
C ILE A 51 9.75 -7.88 -7.55
N ASN A 52 10.21 -7.65 -8.78
CA ASN A 52 10.14 -8.63 -9.87
C ASN A 52 10.81 -9.97 -9.52
N GLY A 53 11.77 -9.99 -8.59
CA GLY A 53 12.40 -11.22 -8.09
C GLY A 53 11.55 -12.07 -7.13
N ALA A 54 10.39 -11.57 -6.68
CA ALA A 54 9.48 -12.27 -5.77
C ALA A 54 8.16 -12.71 -6.44
N VAL A 55 7.81 -12.12 -7.59
CA VAL A 55 6.55 -12.37 -8.29
C VAL A 55 6.74 -13.14 -9.59
N ASP A 56 5.71 -13.85 -10.04
CA ASP A 56 5.64 -14.44 -11.36
C ASP A 56 5.59 -13.34 -12.45
N LYS A 57 5.99 -13.67 -13.68
CA LYS A 57 6.13 -12.73 -14.79
C LYS A 57 4.82 -11.98 -15.08
N GLU A 58 3.68 -12.65 -14.91
CA GLU A 58 2.35 -12.08 -15.13
C GLU A 58 1.98 -10.97 -14.12
N PHE A 59 2.65 -10.92 -12.97
CA PHE A 59 2.41 -9.96 -11.89
C PHE A 59 3.52 -8.89 -11.76
N GLU A 60 4.49 -8.87 -12.68
CA GLU A 60 5.46 -7.79 -12.75
C GLU A 60 4.75 -6.46 -13.06
N GLY A 61 5.04 -5.43 -12.25
CA GLY A 61 4.42 -4.10 -12.38
C GLY A 61 3.08 -3.95 -11.65
N SER A 62 2.52 -5.03 -11.07
CA SER A 62 1.36 -4.93 -10.18
C SER A 62 1.70 -4.18 -8.88
N SER A 63 0.70 -3.49 -8.35
CA SER A 63 0.73 -2.86 -7.02
C SER A 63 0.84 -3.90 -5.90
N PHE A 64 1.29 -3.48 -4.72
CA PHE A 64 1.33 -4.39 -3.57
C PHE A 64 -0.07 -4.89 -3.19
N LYS A 65 -1.09 -4.03 -3.30
CA LYS A 65 -2.49 -4.41 -3.06
C LYS A 65 -2.98 -5.47 -4.06
N GLU A 66 -2.70 -5.31 -5.36
CA GLU A 66 -3.06 -6.30 -6.38
C GLU A 66 -2.35 -7.64 -6.12
N ILE A 67 -1.04 -7.61 -5.82
CA ILE A 67 -0.28 -8.84 -5.53
C ILE A 67 -0.81 -9.51 -4.25
N ALA A 68 -1.12 -8.73 -3.21
CA ALA A 68 -1.69 -9.28 -1.98
C ALA A 68 -3.02 -10.00 -2.23
N ASP A 69 -3.89 -9.45 -3.07
CA ASP A 69 -5.20 -10.05 -3.37
C ASP A 69 -5.11 -11.17 -4.44
N ALA A 70 -3.97 -11.31 -5.11
CA ALA A 70 -3.73 -12.35 -6.09
C ALA A 70 -3.60 -13.76 -5.47
N PRO A 71 -3.80 -14.84 -6.26
CA PRO A 71 -3.54 -16.20 -5.82
C PRO A 71 -2.08 -16.41 -5.41
N VAL A 72 -1.79 -17.42 -4.58
CA VAL A 72 -0.40 -17.75 -4.19
C VAL A 72 0.54 -18.06 -5.36
N SER A 73 0.01 -18.39 -6.55
CA SER A 73 0.80 -18.54 -7.78
C SER A 73 1.42 -17.23 -8.28
N ALA A 74 0.96 -16.08 -7.79
CA ALA A 74 1.58 -14.79 -8.07
C ALA A 74 3.00 -14.68 -7.50
N LEU A 75 3.36 -15.51 -6.51
CA LEU A 75 4.73 -15.63 -6.03
C LEU A 75 5.49 -16.64 -6.88
N GLN A 76 6.61 -16.20 -7.45
CA GLN A 76 7.43 -17.09 -8.26
C GLN A 76 8.05 -18.20 -7.42
N GLY A 77 8.22 -19.38 -8.01
CA GLY A 77 8.90 -20.52 -7.39
C GLY A 77 8.01 -21.43 -6.52
N ILE A 78 6.73 -21.11 -6.33
CA ILE A 78 5.78 -22.04 -5.68
C ILE A 78 5.26 -23.05 -6.72
N ALA A 79 5.80 -24.26 -6.69
CA ALA A 79 5.34 -25.36 -7.53
C ALA A 79 3.86 -25.74 -7.25
N GLU A 80 3.19 -26.38 -8.22
CA GLU A 80 1.77 -26.78 -8.12
C GLU A 80 1.47 -27.60 -6.85
N LYS A 81 2.41 -28.47 -6.46
CA LYS A 81 2.32 -29.25 -5.23
C LYS A 81 2.18 -28.35 -3.99
N GLY A 82 3.01 -27.30 -3.87
CA GLY A 82 2.92 -26.35 -2.77
C GLY A 82 1.64 -25.54 -2.79
N ARG A 83 1.16 -25.16 -3.98
CA ARG A 83 -0.14 -24.47 -4.13
C ARG A 83 -1.30 -25.36 -3.66
N THR A 84 -1.23 -26.66 -3.95
CA THR A 84 -2.22 -27.65 -3.49
C THR A 84 -2.20 -27.82 -1.98
N VAL A 85 -1.02 -27.95 -1.38
CA VAL A 85 -0.85 -28.01 0.08
C VAL A 85 -1.46 -26.77 0.76
N LEU A 86 -1.13 -25.57 0.26
CA LEU A 86 -1.68 -24.31 0.78
C LEU A 86 -3.21 -24.25 0.69
N ARG A 87 -3.79 -24.64 -0.45
CA ARG A 87 -5.26 -24.67 -0.62
C ARG A 87 -5.95 -25.60 0.37
N LYS A 88 -5.37 -26.78 0.68
CA LYS A 88 -5.92 -27.70 1.69
C LYS A 88 -5.97 -27.07 3.08
N MET A 89 -5.06 -26.15 3.38
CA MET A 89 -5.00 -25.39 4.63
C MET A 89 -5.82 -24.09 4.58
N GLY A 90 -6.58 -23.86 3.51
CA GLY A 90 -7.41 -22.65 3.34
C GLY A 90 -6.64 -21.41 2.89
N VAL A 91 -5.35 -21.54 2.55
CA VAL A 91 -4.51 -20.43 2.07
C VAL A 91 -4.62 -20.33 0.55
N LYS A 92 -5.31 -19.30 0.06
CA LYS A 92 -5.61 -19.15 -1.39
C LYS A 92 -4.86 -17.97 -2.02
N THR A 93 -4.78 -16.86 -1.30
CA THR A 93 -4.16 -15.61 -1.75
C THR A 93 -2.80 -15.36 -1.11
N VAL A 94 -2.02 -14.45 -1.70
CA VAL A 94 -0.80 -13.94 -1.06
C VAL A 94 -1.14 -13.32 0.30
N ARG A 95 -2.27 -12.64 0.43
CA ARG A 95 -2.75 -12.07 1.69
C ARG A 95 -3.05 -13.14 2.74
N ASP A 96 -3.69 -14.24 2.36
CA ASP A 96 -3.94 -15.36 3.27
C ASP A 96 -2.61 -15.93 3.80
N LEU A 97 -1.62 -16.07 2.92
CA LEU A 97 -0.30 -16.58 3.27
C LEU A 97 0.47 -15.60 4.18
N GLY A 98 0.47 -14.31 3.84
CA GLY A 98 1.13 -13.26 4.63
C GLY A 98 0.48 -13.01 5.99
N LYS A 99 -0.81 -13.33 6.14
CA LYS A 99 -1.57 -13.25 7.40
C LYS A 99 -1.71 -14.61 8.10
N TRP A 100 -1.05 -15.65 7.62
CA TRP A 100 -1.23 -17.00 8.14
C TRP A 100 -0.66 -17.12 9.57
N LYS A 101 -1.56 -17.31 10.55
CA LYS A 101 -1.22 -17.35 11.99
C LYS A 101 -0.04 -18.29 12.29
N PHE A 102 -0.06 -19.49 11.71
CA PHE A 102 0.94 -20.52 12.02
C PHE A 102 2.33 -20.14 11.55
N TYR A 103 2.45 -19.55 10.36
CA TYR A 103 3.71 -18.97 9.90
C TYR A 103 4.20 -17.86 10.84
N ARG A 104 3.31 -16.93 11.23
CA ARG A 104 3.69 -15.79 12.09
C ARG A 104 4.18 -16.24 13.46
N VAL A 105 3.51 -17.21 14.07
CA VAL A 105 3.94 -17.82 15.34
C VAL A 105 5.27 -18.54 15.16
N ALA A 106 5.41 -19.38 14.13
CA ALA A 106 6.64 -20.10 13.85
C ALA A 106 7.84 -19.15 13.65
N LYS A 107 7.65 -18.09 12.86
CA LYS A 107 8.64 -17.03 12.65
C LYS A 107 9.05 -16.38 13.98
N ALA A 108 8.08 -16.05 14.84
CA ALA A 108 8.38 -15.47 16.14
C ALA A 108 9.18 -16.42 17.05
N ILE A 109 8.81 -17.71 17.08
CA ILE A 109 9.56 -18.75 17.82
C ILE A 109 11.00 -18.80 17.35
N VAL A 110 11.26 -18.90 16.04
CA VAL A 110 12.62 -18.99 15.48
C VAL A 110 13.48 -17.78 15.84
N ASN A 111 12.94 -16.58 15.65
CA ASN A 111 13.71 -15.36 15.90
C ASN A 111 14.01 -15.16 17.39
N LEU A 112 13.06 -15.49 18.27
CA LEU A 112 13.26 -15.36 19.71
C LEU A 112 14.06 -16.52 20.31
N SER A 113 14.03 -17.73 19.73
CA SER A 113 14.85 -18.86 20.20
C SER A 113 16.35 -18.58 20.06
N ALA A 114 16.74 -17.74 19.09
CA ALA A 114 18.13 -17.29 18.94
C ALA A 114 18.60 -16.38 20.10
N LEU A 115 17.66 -15.83 20.87
CA LEU A 115 17.92 -14.98 22.04
C LEU A 115 17.70 -15.72 23.37
N GLU A 116 17.27 -16.98 23.33
CA GLU A 116 17.00 -17.79 24.51
C GLU A 116 18.30 -18.35 25.11
N GLU A 117 18.51 -18.13 26.41
CA GLU A 117 19.60 -18.75 27.15
C GLU A 117 19.16 -20.13 27.68
N ALA A 118 19.73 -21.19 27.12
CA ALA A 118 19.37 -22.57 27.45
C ALA A 118 19.42 -22.85 28.96
N GLY A 119 18.31 -23.36 29.51
CA GLY A 119 18.19 -23.75 30.92
C GLY A 119 18.18 -22.60 31.93
N LYS A 120 18.19 -21.33 31.50
CA LYS A 120 18.25 -20.16 32.40
C LYS A 120 16.90 -19.50 32.67
N ARG A 121 15.81 -20.26 32.62
CA ARG A 121 14.49 -19.75 33.00
C ARG A 121 14.50 -19.33 34.48
N GLN A 122 14.12 -18.09 34.78
CA GLN A 122 14.02 -17.62 36.15
C GLN A 122 12.87 -18.30 36.90
N GLU A 123 13.10 -18.66 38.16
CA GLU A 123 12.06 -19.20 39.03
C GLU A 123 10.90 -18.19 39.18
N GLY A 124 9.66 -18.68 39.08
CA GLY A 124 8.45 -17.83 39.14
C GLY A 124 8.14 -17.02 37.88
N ALA A 125 8.92 -17.13 36.80
CA ALA A 125 8.65 -16.40 35.55
C ALA A 125 7.30 -16.81 34.91
N PHE A 126 6.54 -15.81 34.42
CA PHE A 126 5.23 -15.99 33.79
C PHE A 126 5.24 -16.11 32.27
N MET A 127 6.38 -15.82 31.61
CA MET A 127 6.47 -15.83 30.15
C MET A 127 6.08 -17.20 29.58
N ASN A 128 5.10 -17.18 28.68
CA ASN A 128 4.58 -18.37 27.98
C ASN A 128 3.85 -17.97 26.70
N ILE A 129 3.60 -18.96 25.83
CA ILE A 129 2.76 -18.83 24.63
C ILE A 129 1.72 -19.96 24.55
N ASN A 130 1.11 -20.33 25.69
CA ASN A 130 0.25 -21.52 25.77
C ASN A 130 -0.85 -21.55 24.72
N LYS A 131 -1.42 -20.39 24.35
CA LYS A 131 -2.47 -20.28 23.31
C LYS A 131 -1.97 -20.43 21.86
N ALA A 132 -0.68 -20.65 21.68
CA ALA A 132 -0.05 -20.87 20.39
C ALA A 132 0.47 -22.30 20.23
N MET A 133 0.61 -23.06 21.33
CA MET A 133 1.15 -24.41 21.35
C MET A 133 0.06 -25.41 21.75
N ASP A 134 0.14 -26.61 21.19
CA ASP A 134 -0.65 -27.73 21.72
C ASP A 134 -0.29 -28.00 23.18
N LYS A 135 -1.28 -28.48 23.95
CA LYS A 135 -1.16 -28.70 25.40
C LYS A 135 0.07 -29.51 25.81
N LYS A 136 0.47 -30.49 24.99
CA LYS A 136 1.65 -31.35 25.22
C LYS A 136 2.98 -30.60 25.17
N HIS A 137 3.03 -29.41 24.57
CA HIS A 137 4.23 -28.64 24.28
C HIS A 137 4.26 -27.26 24.96
N GLU A 138 3.26 -26.92 25.79
CA GLU A 138 3.15 -25.60 26.44
C GLU A 138 4.35 -25.26 27.35
N THR A 139 5.06 -26.27 27.87
CA THR A 139 6.20 -26.10 28.77
C THR A 139 7.57 -26.19 28.08
N ALA A 140 7.60 -26.40 26.76
CA ALA A 140 8.85 -26.47 26.01
C ALA A 140 9.57 -25.11 25.99
N SER A 141 10.89 -25.11 25.84
CA SER A 141 11.65 -23.89 25.54
C SER A 141 11.42 -23.44 24.10
N LEU A 142 11.73 -22.19 23.74
CA LEU A 142 11.61 -21.74 22.35
C LEU A 142 12.55 -22.54 21.43
N GLN A 143 13.75 -22.88 21.90
CA GLN A 143 14.72 -23.74 21.22
C GLN A 143 14.15 -25.15 20.96
N ASP A 144 13.50 -25.76 21.95
CA ASP A 144 12.85 -27.06 21.77
C ASP A 144 11.66 -26.96 20.83
N MET A 145 10.82 -25.93 20.99
CA MET A 145 9.66 -25.68 20.13
C MET A 145 10.04 -25.55 18.66
N ALA A 146 11.15 -24.87 18.35
CA ALA A 146 11.61 -24.69 16.97
C ALA A 146 11.86 -26.02 16.24
N ASN A 147 12.20 -27.08 16.98
CA ASN A 147 12.49 -28.42 16.46
C ASN A 147 11.25 -29.32 16.35
N LEU A 148 10.10 -28.91 16.92
CA LEU A 148 8.86 -29.66 16.87
C LEU A 148 8.22 -29.60 15.46
N PRO A 149 7.36 -30.58 15.11
CA PRO A 149 6.60 -30.52 13.86
C PRO A 149 5.55 -29.37 13.87
N PRO A 150 5.10 -28.89 12.70
CA PRO A 150 4.08 -27.84 12.61
C PRO A 150 2.80 -28.11 13.42
N SER A 151 2.34 -29.37 13.49
CA SER A 151 1.16 -29.74 14.29
C SER A 151 1.33 -29.49 15.79
N ALA A 152 2.54 -29.20 16.29
CA ALA A 152 2.73 -28.73 17.66
C ALA A 152 2.12 -27.33 17.91
N LEU A 153 1.81 -26.59 16.86
CA LEU A 153 1.10 -25.32 16.95
C LEU A 153 -0.41 -25.55 17.12
N GLN A 154 -0.99 -24.92 18.13
CA GLN A 154 -2.41 -25.07 18.44
C GLN A 154 -3.28 -24.64 17.25
N GLY A 155 -4.07 -25.59 16.75
CA GLY A 155 -5.00 -25.40 15.63
C GLY A 155 -4.55 -26.02 14.30
N LEU A 156 -3.34 -26.60 14.25
CA LEU A 156 -2.93 -27.47 13.15
C LEU A 156 -3.17 -28.94 13.53
N ALA A 157 -3.91 -29.66 12.69
CA ALA A 157 -4.12 -31.10 12.87
C ALA A 157 -2.89 -31.90 12.41
N GLU A 158 -2.70 -33.11 12.96
CA GLU A 158 -1.51 -33.94 12.68
C GLU A 158 -1.33 -34.29 11.19
N TRP A 159 -2.41 -34.41 10.42
CA TRP A 159 -2.32 -34.67 8.97
C TRP A 159 -1.60 -33.54 8.20
N VAL A 160 -1.57 -32.33 8.75
CA VAL A 160 -0.90 -31.17 8.14
C VAL A 160 0.61 -31.40 8.05
N ASP A 161 1.20 -32.14 8.98
CA ASP A 161 2.64 -32.43 8.96
C ASP A 161 3.05 -33.20 7.71
N LEU A 162 2.24 -34.16 7.28
CA LEU A 162 2.49 -34.93 6.06
C LEU A 162 2.41 -34.05 4.81
N GLU A 163 1.44 -33.13 4.75
CA GLU A 163 1.27 -32.21 3.64
C GLU A 163 2.43 -31.19 3.56
N LEU A 164 2.82 -30.61 4.71
CA LEU A 164 3.94 -29.68 4.79
C LEU A 164 5.30 -30.36 4.54
N ALA A 165 5.50 -31.59 5.04
CA ALA A 165 6.71 -32.35 4.78
C ALA A 165 6.90 -32.62 3.28
N SER A 166 5.79 -32.73 2.54
CA SER A 166 5.79 -32.92 1.08
C SER A 166 6.39 -31.74 0.30
N ILE A 167 6.48 -30.57 0.94
CA ILE A 167 7.16 -29.36 0.44
C ILE A 167 8.37 -28.97 1.30
N HIS A 168 8.96 -29.96 1.98
CA HIS A 168 10.16 -29.83 2.80
C HIS A 168 10.02 -28.98 4.07
N ILE A 169 8.81 -28.85 4.61
CA ILE A 169 8.55 -28.20 5.90
C ILE A 169 8.17 -29.27 6.91
N LYS A 170 9.12 -29.66 7.76
CA LYS A 170 8.98 -30.71 8.78
C LYS A 170 9.02 -30.17 10.21
N THR A 171 9.52 -28.96 10.40
CA THR A 171 9.65 -28.34 11.73
C THR A 171 9.03 -26.95 11.75
N ILE A 172 8.70 -26.47 12.96
CA ILE A 172 8.32 -25.08 13.20
C ILE A 172 9.41 -24.15 12.68
N SER A 173 10.70 -24.49 12.83
CA SER A 173 11.78 -23.69 12.28
C SER A 173 11.70 -23.54 10.76
N GLN A 174 11.54 -24.65 10.04
CA GLN A 174 11.41 -24.63 8.59
C GLN A 174 10.16 -23.86 8.12
N LEU A 175 9.07 -23.90 8.90
CA LEU A 175 7.90 -23.08 8.63
C LEU A 175 8.19 -21.59 8.85
N GLY A 176 8.82 -21.23 9.98
CA GLY A 176 9.12 -19.85 10.34
C GLY A 176 10.12 -19.16 9.40
N GLU A 177 11.00 -19.94 8.79
CA GLU A 177 11.99 -19.48 7.80
C GLU A 177 11.50 -19.58 6.35
N TRP A 178 10.26 -20.03 6.13
CA TRP A 178 9.77 -20.32 4.80
C TRP A 178 9.67 -19.05 3.94
N LYS A 179 10.52 -18.97 2.90
CA LYS A 179 10.72 -17.76 2.10
C LYS A 179 9.43 -17.19 1.49
N PHE A 180 8.52 -18.04 1.05
CA PHE A 180 7.30 -17.59 0.37
C PHE A 180 6.32 -16.93 1.34
N ALA A 181 6.20 -17.46 2.56
CA ALA A 181 5.39 -16.82 3.59
C ALA A 181 6.01 -15.50 4.06
N LYS A 182 7.35 -15.42 4.09
CA LYS A 182 8.08 -14.17 4.35
C LYS A 182 7.80 -13.10 3.29
N TRP A 183 7.89 -13.45 2.01
CA TRP A 183 7.57 -12.53 0.91
C TRP A 183 6.12 -12.08 0.97
N ALA A 184 5.19 -13.00 1.18
CA ALA A 184 3.77 -12.70 1.30
C ALA A 184 3.48 -11.72 2.46
N GLU A 185 4.12 -11.93 3.61
CA GLU A 185 4.00 -11.02 4.75
C GLU A 185 4.50 -9.61 4.40
N TRP A 186 5.70 -9.49 3.83
CA TRP A 186 6.26 -8.19 3.43
C TRP A 186 5.39 -7.45 2.41
N ILE A 187 4.84 -8.17 1.43
CA ILE A 187 3.91 -7.61 0.46
C ILE A 187 2.66 -7.07 1.16
N VAL A 188 2.08 -7.85 2.08
CA VAL A 188 0.89 -7.43 2.84
C VAL A 188 1.18 -6.20 3.70
N ASP A 189 2.33 -6.16 4.37
CA ASP A 189 2.72 -5.05 5.24
C ASP A 189 2.94 -3.76 4.41
N LEU A 190 3.65 -3.84 3.28
CA LEU A 190 3.85 -2.69 2.40
C LEU A 190 2.58 -2.24 1.67
N ALA A 191 1.64 -3.15 1.39
CA ALA A 191 0.34 -2.81 0.81
C ALA A 191 -0.49 -1.86 1.68
N GLU A 192 -0.22 -1.77 2.98
CA GLU A 192 -0.89 -0.84 3.90
C GLU A 192 -0.51 0.63 3.63
N PHE A 193 0.71 0.85 3.11
CA PHE A 193 1.25 2.18 2.83
C PHE A 193 1.03 2.65 1.38
N GLU A 194 0.44 1.79 0.53
CA GLU A 194 0.17 2.11 -0.86
C GLU A 194 -1.10 2.97 -0.99
N SER A 195 -0.96 4.14 -1.62
CA SER A 195 -2.07 5.05 -1.96
C SER A 195 -2.67 4.71 -3.33
N LYS A 196 -3.90 5.18 -3.59
CA LYS A 196 -4.49 5.05 -4.92
C LYS A 196 -3.84 6.05 -5.86
N GLY A 197 -3.09 5.54 -6.83
CA GLY A 197 -2.33 6.35 -7.79
C GLY A 197 -1.02 6.87 -7.21
N PHE A 198 -0.30 7.64 -8.01
CA PHE A 198 1.02 8.17 -7.66
C PHE A 198 0.97 9.47 -6.83
N SER A 199 -0.13 9.71 -6.10
CA SER A 199 -0.24 10.90 -5.26
C SER A 199 0.45 10.69 -3.91
N SER A 200 1.43 11.54 -3.63
CA SER A 200 2.03 11.79 -2.32
C SER A 200 1.03 12.41 -1.35
#